data_AF-A0A350ZXV3-F1
#
_entry.id   AF-A0A350ZXV3-F1
#
_cell.length_a   1.000
_cell.length_b   1.000
_cell.length_c   1.000
_cell.angle_alpha   90.00
_cell.angle_beta   90.00
_cell.angle_gamma   90.00
#
_symmetry.space_group_name_H-M   'P 1'
#
loop_
_entity.id
_entity.type
_entity.pdbx_description
1 polymer ?
#
loop_
_entity_poly.entity_id
_entity_poly.type
_entity_poly.pdbx_seq_one_letter_code
_entity_poly.pdbx_strand_id
1 'polypeptide(L)'
;QRTLLDLLDTENEYFQARRAYTGARFDLLTAQARTLAGMGQLLPRLQVAREGLPSAAELGQDRDGIDPAELCPPDAPSMLQVDKDALFAEALREAGARRP
;
A
#
# COMPACT_ATOMS: atom_id res chain seq x y z
N GLN A 1 -52.78 -25.71 15.41
CA GLN A 1 -53.46 -24.80 14.47
C GLN A 1 -52.49 -23.66 14.20
N ARG A 2 -52.08 -23.41 12.95
CA ARG A 2 -51.27 -22.21 12.62
C ARG A 2 -52.19 -20.99 12.55
N THR A 3 -51.74 -19.88 13.11
CA THR A 3 -52.56 -18.66 13.22
C THR A 3 -52.29 -17.71 12.06
N LEU A 4 -53.18 -16.73 11.85
CA LEU A 4 -52.94 -15.62 10.91
C LEU A 4 -51.67 -14.86 11.27
N LEU A 5 -51.35 -14.76 12.56
CA LEU A 5 -50.14 -14.11 13.04
C LEU A 5 -48.89 -14.87 12.58
N ASP A 6 -48.87 -16.20 12.69
CA ASP A 6 -47.75 -17.02 12.19
C ASP A 6 -47.55 -16.83 10.67
N LEU A 7 -48.63 -16.68 9.89
CA LEU A 7 -48.53 -16.41 8.45
C LEU A 7 -47.88 -15.06 8.20
N LEU A 8 -48.38 -13.99 8.83
CA LEU A 8 -47.87 -12.64 8.67
C LEU A 8 -46.40 -12.51 9.12
N ASP A 9 -46.04 -13.21 10.20
CA ASP A 9 -44.67 -13.26 10.68
C ASP A 9 -43.75 -13.91 9.63
N THR A 10 -44.16 -15.06 9.07
CA THR A 10 -43.38 -15.72 8.00
C THR A 10 -43.26 -14.89 6.72
N GLU A 11 -44.30 -14.13 6.37
CA GLU A 11 -44.26 -13.22 5.20
C GLU A 11 -43.32 -12.04 5.43
N ASN A 12 -43.33 -11.46 6.63
CA ASN A 12 -42.41 -10.38 7.00
C ASN A 12 -40.96 -10.89 7.03
N GLU A 13 -40.70 -12.05 7.61
CA GLU A 13 -39.36 -12.69 7.60
C GLU A 13 -38.86 -12.93 6.17
N TYR A 14 -39.71 -13.46 5.29
CA TYR A 14 -39.37 -13.66 3.88
C TYR A 14 -39.04 -12.33 3.18
N PHE A 15 -39.82 -11.28 3.43
CA PHE A 15 -39.56 -9.95 2.88
C PHE A 15 -38.20 -9.41 3.34
N GLN A 16 -37.90 -9.50 4.63
CA GLN A 16 -36.61 -9.06 5.19
C GLN A 16 -35.45 -9.89 4.63
N ALA A 17 -35.60 -11.21 4.53
CA ALA A 17 -34.59 -12.09 3.93
C ALA A 17 -34.30 -11.73 2.47
N ARG A 18 -35.35 -11.45 1.68
CA ARG A 18 -35.20 -11.05 0.28
C ARG A 18 -34.52 -9.68 0.13
N ARG A 19 -34.85 -8.73 1.01
CA ARG A 19 -34.18 -7.42 1.07
C ARG A 19 -32.69 -7.57 1.44
N ALA A 20 -32.41 -8.34 2.49
CA ALA A 20 -31.04 -8.60 2.95
C ALA A 20 -30.20 -9.31 1.87
N TYR A 21 -30.78 -10.31 1.17
CA TYR A 21 -30.11 -10.99 0.07
C TYR A 21 -29.73 -10.02 -1.06
N THR A 22 -30.63 -9.12 -1.44
CA THR A 22 -30.35 -8.10 -2.45
C THR A 22 -29.21 -7.19 -2.00
N GLY A 23 -29.24 -6.73 -0.74
CA GLY A 23 -28.15 -5.95 -0.13
C GLY A 23 -26.81 -6.68 -0.17
N ALA A 24 -26.77 -7.93 0.29
CA ALA A 24 -25.56 -8.75 0.34
C ALA A 24 -24.93 -8.95 -1.06
N ARG A 25 -25.73 -9.01 -2.12
CA ARG A 25 -25.21 -9.07 -3.50
C ARG A 25 -24.45 -7.80 -3.89
N PHE A 26 -24.95 -6.62 -3.51
CA PHE A 26 -24.27 -5.34 -3.75
C PHE A 26 -23.05 -5.18 -2.85
N ASP A 27 -23.11 -5.65 -1.62
CA ASP A 27 -21.96 -5.67 -0.70
C ASP A 27 -20.83 -6.53 -1.26
N LEU A 28 -21.14 -7.71 -1.81
CA LEU A 28 -20.18 -8.56 -2.49
C LEU A 28 -19.55 -7.86 -3.70
N LEU A 29 -20.36 -7.22 -4.54
CA LEU A 29 -19.88 -6.45 -5.70
C LEU A 29 -18.94 -5.31 -5.28
N THR A 30 -19.28 -4.62 -4.18
CA THR A 30 -18.45 -3.56 -3.61
C THR A 30 -17.13 -4.11 -3.05
N ALA A 31 -17.17 -5.26 -2.36
CA ALA A 31 -15.97 -5.92 -1.86
C ALA A 31 -15.04 -6.35 -3.01
N GLN A 32 -15.59 -6.93 -4.07
CA GLN A 32 -14.84 -7.28 -5.28
C GLN A 32 -14.20 -6.05 -5.93
N ALA A 33 -14.96 -4.95 -6.06
CA ALA A 33 -14.44 -3.70 -6.61
C ALA A 33 -13.29 -3.14 -5.76
N ARG A 34 -13.39 -3.18 -4.43
CA ARG A 34 -12.32 -2.76 -3.50
C ARG A 34 -11.07 -3.63 -3.66
N THR A 35 -11.21 -4.94 -3.77
CA THR A 35 -10.08 -5.85 -4.02
C THR A 35 -9.39 -5.53 -5.34
N LEU A 36 -10.16 -5.37 -6.42
CA LEU A 36 -9.61 -4.97 -7.72
C LEU A 36 -8.94 -3.60 -7.66
N ALA A 37 -9.48 -2.65 -6.92
CA ALA A 37 -8.88 -1.33 -6.75
C ALA A 37 -7.54 -1.42 -5.99
N GLY A 38 -7.49 -2.18 -4.90
CA GLY A 38 -6.26 -2.42 -4.14
C GLY A 38 -5.16 -3.12 -4.97
N MET A 39 -5.55 -3.96 -5.93
CA MET A 39 -4.64 -4.59 -6.88
C MET A 39 -4.28 -3.71 -8.10
N GLY A 40 -4.89 -2.53 -8.25
CA GLY A 40 -4.75 -1.69 -9.45
C GLY A 40 -5.46 -2.21 -10.70
N GLN A 41 -6.33 -3.22 -10.58
CA GLN A 41 -7.01 -3.88 -11.70
C GLN A 41 -8.45 -3.40 -11.94
N LEU A 42 -9.00 -2.53 -11.10
CA LEU A 42 -10.39 -2.08 -11.23
C LEU A 42 -10.66 -1.37 -12.57
N LEU A 43 -9.83 -0.38 -12.93
CA LEU A 43 -10.03 0.40 -14.16
C LEU A 43 -9.92 -0.46 -15.43
N PRO A 44 -8.91 -1.34 -15.59
CA PRO A 44 -8.86 -2.30 -16.69
C PRO A 44 -10.11 -3.19 -16.78
N ARG A 45 -10.62 -3.68 -15.64
CA ARG A 45 -11.84 -4.51 -15.61
C ARG A 45 -13.09 -3.75 -16.01
N LEU A 46 -13.16 -2.45 -15.70
CA LEU A 46 -14.23 -1.55 -16.13
C LEU A 46 -14.02 -1.01 -17.55
N GLN A 47 -12.94 -1.42 -18.23
CA GLN A 47 -12.55 -0.91 -19.55
C GLN A 47 -12.42 0.62 -19.56
N VAL A 48 -12.07 1.21 -18.42
CA VAL A 48 -11.78 2.63 -18.29
C VAL A 48 -10.29 2.83 -18.53
N ALA A 49 -9.95 3.40 -19.69
CA ALA A 49 -8.62 3.89 -19.98
C ALA A 49 -8.58 5.39 -19.74
N ARG A 50 -7.45 5.89 -19.21
CA ARG A 50 -7.22 7.33 -19.13
C ARG A 50 -6.69 7.78 -20.49
N GLU A 51 -7.49 8.57 -21.20
CA GLU A 51 -7.08 9.14 -22.49
C GLU A 51 -5.82 10.00 -22.32
N GLY A 52 -4.92 9.95 -23.31
CA GLY A 52 -3.68 10.71 -23.30
C GLY A 52 -2.59 10.19 -22.37
N LEU A 53 -2.73 8.97 -21.82
CA LEU A 53 -1.58 8.30 -21.21
C LEU A 53 -0.56 7.92 -22.30
N PRO A 54 0.71 8.33 -22.18
CA PRO A 54 1.75 7.87 -23.08
C PRO A 54 1.91 6.35 -22.93
N SER A 55 2.15 5.69 -24.04
CA SER A 55 2.55 4.29 -24.10
C SER A 55 3.84 4.05 -23.32
N ALA A 56 4.10 2.78 -22.97
CA ALA A 56 5.35 2.38 -22.34
C ALA A 56 6.59 2.83 -23.16
N ALA A 57 6.50 2.77 -24.49
CA ALA A 57 7.55 3.22 -25.40
C ALA A 57 7.74 4.75 -25.36
N GLU A 58 6.65 5.53 -25.34
CA GLU A 58 6.73 6.99 -25.18
C GLU A 58 7.31 7.41 -23.82
N LEU A 59 7.24 6.53 -22.81
CA LEU A 59 7.87 6.69 -21.51
C LEU A 59 9.29 6.09 -21.43
N GLY A 60 9.85 5.60 -22.54
CA GLY A 60 11.17 4.97 -22.58
C GLY A 60 11.28 3.71 -21.73
N GLN A 61 10.19 2.94 -21.59
CA GLN A 61 10.14 1.66 -20.86
C GLN A 61 10.43 0.44 -21.74
N ASP A 62 10.86 0.69 -22.98
CA ASP A 62 11.31 -0.28 -23.99
C ASP A 62 12.83 -0.45 -24.00
N ARG A 63 13.53 0.03 -22.95
CA ARG A 63 14.99 -0.13 -22.83
C ARG A 63 15.36 -1.60 -22.66
N ASP A 64 16.20 -2.10 -23.55
CA ASP A 64 16.82 -3.43 -23.43
C ASP A 64 17.93 -3.39 -22.37
N GLY A 65 17.54 -3.60 -21.11
CA GLY A 65 18.46 -3.69 -19.98
C GLY A 65 18.72 -2.36 -19.26
N ILE A 66 19.40 -2.46 -18.13
CA ILE A 66 19.83 -1.33 -17.30
C ILE A 66 21.36 -1.32 -17.32
N ASP A 67 21.96 -0.22 -17.75
CA ASP A 67 23.42 -0.07 -17.67
C ASP A 67 23.84 -0.10 -16.19
N PRO A 68 24.71 -1.02 -15.76
CA PRO A 68 25.24 -1.04 -14.40
C PRO A 68 25.92 0.27 -13.98
N ALA A 69 26.38 1.09 -14.93
CA ALA A 69 26.93 2.42 -14.67
C ALA A 69 25.85 3.49 -14.39
N GLU A 70 24.59 3.27 -14.78
CA GLU A 70 23.44 4.11 -14.41
C GLU A 70 22.86 3.75 -13.03
N LEU A 71 23.24 2.59 -12.49
CA LEU A 71 22.88 2.20 -11.12
C LEU A 71 23.78 2.87 -10.09
N CYS A 72 23.33 2.89 -8.83
CA CYS A 72 24.19 3.26 -7.73
C CYS A 72 25.46 2.38 -7.77
N PRO A 73 26.66 2.98 -7.77
CA PRO A 73 27.91 2.22 -7.68
C PRO A 73 27.83 1.25 -6.49
N PRO A 74 28.36 0.02 -6.61
CA PRO A 74 28.44 -0.92 -5.48
C PRO A 74 29.48 -0.50 -4.43
N ASP A 75 29.85 0.79 -4.40
CA ASP A 75 30.79 1.34 -3.46
C ASP A 75 30.14 1.37 -2.07
N ALA A 76 30.67 0.54 -1.17
CA ALA A 76 30.27 0.58 0.21
C ALA A 76 30.61 1.95 0.82
N PRO A 77 29.72 2.53 1.65
CA PRO A 77 30.05 3.76 2.37
C PRO A 77 31.30 3.50 3.21
N SER A 78 32.32 4.37 3.07
CA SER A 78 33.50 4.28 3.90
C SER A 78 33.13 4.64 5.35
N MET A 79 33.51 3.78 6.29
CA MET A 79 33.34 4.09 7.70
C MET A 79 34.25 5.25 8.08
N LEU A 80 33.65 6.34 8.57
CA LEU A 80 34.37 7.47 9.13
C LEU A 80 35.34 6.98 10.21
N GLN A 81 36.64 7.11 9.96
CA GLN A 81 37.67 6.79 10.94
C GLN A 81 37.77 7.95 11.90
N VAL A 82 37.20 7.78 13.08
CA VAL A 82 37.33 8.74 14.18
C VAL A 82 38.56 8.33 15.00
N ASP A 83 39.53 9.23 15.12
CA ASP A 83 40.67 9.08 16.04
C ASP A 83 40.16 9.23 17.48
N LYS A 84 39.80 8.09 18.07
CA LYS A 84 39.26 8.04 19.41
C LYS A 84 40.30 8.48 20.43
N ASP A 85 41.58 8.17 20.22
CA ASP A 85 42.64 8.46 21.17
C ASP A 85 42.88 9.97 21.25
N ALA A 86 42.92 10.66 20.11
CA ALA A 86 43.00 12.11 20.05
C ALA A 86 41.78 12.79 20.70
N LEU A 87 40.57 12.32 20.40
CA LEU A 87 39.35 12.85 21.02
C LEU A 87 39.31 12.62 22.54
N PHE A 88 39.73 11.44 23.01
CA PHE A 88 39.79 11.15 24.44
C PHE A 88 40.86 11.99 25.13
N ALA A 89 42.02 12.20 24.51
CA ALA A 89 43.08 13.04 25.05
C ALA A 89 42.65 14.52 25.14
N GLU A 90 41.93 15.02 24.13
CA GLU A 90 41.33 16.35 24.12
C GLU A 90 40.28 16.49 25.23
N ALA A 91 39.34 15.55 25.32
CA ALA A 91 38.30 15.56 26.35
C ALA A 91 38.88 15.46 27.77
N LEU A 92 39.94 14.67 27.99
CA LEU A 92 40.63 14.59 29.28
C LEU A 92 41.37 15.89 29.62
N ARG A 93 41.99 16.56 28.64
CA ARG A 93 42.61 17.88 28.85
C ARG A 93 41.57 18.91 29.25
N GLU A 94 40.44 18.97 28.55
CA GLU A 94 39.35 19.89 28.88
C GLU A 94 38.73 19.59 30.25
N ALA A 95 38.51 18.31 30.58
CA ALA A 95 38.00 17.90 31.89
C ALA A 95 38.99 18.20 33.02
N GLY A 96 40.30 18.05 32.77
CA GLY A 96 41.37 18.39 33.71
C GLY A 96 41.54 19.90 33.91
N ALA A 97 41.35 20.70 32.86
CA ALA A 97 41.40 22.17 32.90
C ALA A 97 40.18 22.81 33.61
N ARG A 98 39.13 22.03 33.88
CA ARG A 98 37.87 22.48 34.49
C ARG A 98 37.73 22.11 35.97
N ARG A 99 38.81 21.62 36.62
CA ARG A 99 38.86 21.49 38.09
C ARG A 99 38.96 22.89 38.72
N PRO A 100 38.18 23.19 39.78
CA PRO A 100 38.12 24.51 40.40
C PRO A 100 39.47 24.94 40.99
#